data_AF-A0A975EUH5-F1
#
_entry.id   AF-A0A975EUH5-F1
#
_cell.length_a   1.000
_cell.length_b   1.000
_cell.length_c   1.000
_cell.angle_alpha   90.00
_cell.angle_beta   90.00
_cell.angle_gamma   90.00
#
_symmetry.space_group_name_H-M   'P 1'
#
loop_
_entity.id
_entity.type
_entity.pdbx_description
1 polymer ?
#
loop_
_entity_poly.entity_id
_entity_poly.type
_entity_poly.pdbx_seq_one_letter_code
_entity_poly.pdbx_strand_id
1 'polypeptide(L)'
;MKRVLIYIVAIFTFSCAQPGSPSGGPKDLDPPEAFEAQPPLGSVQFSAKKITVPFNEYIQLNGLNQQLLISPPMKEQPDIYLKKKSLVIEFQEDLRSNTTYTLNFGESIVDLTEGNPTNFKYVFSTGTFIDSLVFQGEVKNAYTGKPVEGALVMLYGGLDTVSIPRDSLPVLRRPDYATRTDAAGLFTLDYLRHDTYKLFTLVDGNRNYLYDLPNEEIAYLPETISPSDSGRITLRSFVPSDRPAFLKARQKTAISIEFYTVGGERPTVTPLPINPLDTFFTVPLRPDTLLGFLRPDHGYDSLLFAVQLDTVIDTAKITWKERELPETPWKLLPSTGTWNTFDTLTVYNSLPINYFNPEVIEMTADSIEQELTWAQTDAFRYQAYVERAYGTVYQVEVLPNAAGTVRDSIQDTLTATLTYPRVDELGILIVQWTTSSSHPYILDLLSEKNELLARRTHPAVEAETKEISTFRDLPPGQFRLRMIEDRNQNGRWDPGDYWTQVFSERVFYSETTLEVRANWELEYELNLKLEE
;
A
#
# COMPACT_ATOMS: atom_id res chain seq x y z
N MET A 1 -39.92 2.18 79.31
CA MET A 1 -39.36 3.24 78.43
C MET A 1 -37.82 3.31 78.43
N LYS A 2 -37.09 3.07 79.55
CA LYS A 2 -35.61 3.13 79.56
C LYS A 2 -34.87 2.06 78.74
N ARG A 3 -35.46 0.87 78.51
CA ARG A 3 -34.81 -0.19 77.70
C ARG A 3 -34.91 0.04 76.19
N VAL A 4 -35.93 0.75 75.71
CA VAL A 4 -36.10 1.07 74.27
C VAL A 4 -35.11 2.15 73.83
N LEU A 5 -34.76 3.09 74.71
CA LEU A 5 -33.78 4.14 74.41
C LEU A 5 -32.35 3.58 74.25
N ILE A 6 -32.01 2.49 74.95
CA ILE A 6 -30.68 1.85 74.86
C ILE A 6 -30.52 1.09 73.53
N TYR A 7 -31.59 0.51 72.98
CA TYR A 7 -31.53 -0.13 71.66
C TYR A 7 -31.46 0.88 70.51
N ILE A 8 -32.01 2.09 70.66
CA ILE A 8 -31.98 3.12 69.62
C ILE A 8 -30.58 3.77 69.53
N VAL A 9 -29.84 3.90 70.63
CA VAL A 9 -28.46 4.44 70.63
C VAL A 9 -27.46 3.42 70.07
N ALA A 10 -27.70 2.12 70.23
CA ALA A 10 -26.82 1.07 69.70
C ALA A 10 -26.89 0.91 68.16
N ILE A 11 -27.91 1.48 67.49
CA ILE A 11 -28.07 1.40 66.04
C ILE A 11 -27.29 2.50 65.31
N PHE A 12 -26.87 3.58 65.98
CA PHE A 12 -26.12 4.68 65.36
C PHE A 12 -24.59 4.52 65.39
N THR A 13 -24.04 3.45 65.99
CA THR A 13 -22.58 3.23 66.03
C THR A 13 -22.07 2.22 64.99
N PHE A 14 -22.93 1.72 64.10
CA PHE A 14 -22.51 0.95 62.92
C PHE A 14 -22.21 1.88 61.74
N SER A 15 -21.22 2.77 61.88
CA SER A 15 -20.58 3.40 60.73
C SER A 15 -19.37 2.56 60.35
N CYS A 16 -19.60 1.50 59.57
CA CYS A 16 -18.52 0.86 58.82
C CYS A 16 -17.98 1.89 57.82
N ALA A 17 -16.77 2.40 58.05
CA ALA A 17 -16.02 3.07 57.00
C ALA A 17 -15.75 2.04 55.89
N GLN A 18 -16.39 2.20 54.72
CA GLN A 18 -15.99 1.44 53.54
C GLN A 18 -14.53 1.83 53.22
N PRO A 19 -13.59 0.87 53.15
CA PRO A 19 -12.28 1.17 52.57
C PRO A 19 -12.50 1.41 51.08
N GLY A 20 -12.68 2.67 50.69
CA GLY A 20 -12.51 3.07 49.30
C GLY A 20 -11.08 2.76 48.91
N SER A 21 -10.89 2.12 47.76
CA SER A 21 -9.56 2.00 47.15
C SER A 21 -8.97 3.41 47.10
N PRO A 22 -7.71 3.62 47.53
CA PRO A 22 -7.09 4.93 47.37
C PRO A 22 -7.20 5.30 45.89
N SER A 23 -7.83 6.44 45.59
CA SER A 23 -7.76 7.01 44.25
C SER A 23 -6.28 7.22 43.98
N GLY A 24 -5.74 6.55 42.96
CA GLY A 24 -4.36 6.74 42.54
C GLY A 24 -4.06 8.22 42.33
N GLY A 25 -2.79 8.59 42.47
CA GLY A 25 -2.35 9.92 42.10
C GLY A 25 -2.70 10.24 40.65
N PRO A 26 -2.63 11.51 40.24
CA PRO A 26 -2.73 11.86 38.82
C PRO A 26 -1.75 10.99 38.02
N LYS A 27 -2.22 10.49 36.88
CA LYS A 27 -1.40 9.70 35.96
C LYS A 27 -0.15 10.51 35.59
N ASP A 28 1.00 9.86 35.65
CA ASP A 28 2.25 10.44 35.17
C ASP A 28 2.26 10.46 33.64
N LEU A 29 2.62 11.61 33.08
CA LEU A 29 2.67 11.85 31.63
C LEU A 29 4.09 12.22 31.17
N ASP A 30 5.03 12.39 32.11
CA ASP A 30 6.39 12.78 31.77
C ASP A 30 7.16 11.55 31.25
N PRO A 31 7.96 11.69 30.19
CA PRO A 31 8.80 10.61 29.67
C PRO A 31 10.09 10.46 30.49
N PRO A 32 10.75 9.29 30.44
CA PRO A 32 12.00 9.09 31.15
C PRO A 32 13.12 9.97 30.58
N GLU A 33 13.86 10.62 31.47
CA GLU A 33 14.95 11.53 31.11
C GLU A 33 16.30 10.85 31.30
N ALA A 34 17.14 10.93 30.26
CA ALA A 34 18.51 10.45 30.31
C ALA A 34 19.41 11.43 31.07
N PHE A 35 20.24 10.89 31.96
CA PHE A 35 21.37 11.59 32.58
C PHE A 35 22.63 11.49 31.70
N GLU A 36 23.71 12.12 32.16
CA GLU A 36 25.00 12.07 31.48
C GLU A 36 25.46 10.62 31.27
N ALA A 37 25.56 10.25 30.00
CA ALA A 37 26.02 8.94 29.57
C ALA A 37 27.52 8.76 29.83
N GLN A 38 27.95 7.50 29.89
CA GLN A 38 29.36 7.12 30.01
C GLN A 38 29.72 6.16 28.87
N PRO A 39 30.55 6.57 27.90
CA PRO A 39 31.08 7.93 27.69
C PRO A 39 30.00 9.01 27.44
N PRO A 40 30.32 10.31 27.57
CA PRO A 40 29.35 11.38 27.34
C PRO A 40 28.81 11.41 25.90
N LEU A 41 27.55 11.82 25.76
CA LEU A 41 26.96 12.08 24.45
C LEU A 41 27.76 13.17 23.73
N GLY A 42 28.04 12.98 22.45
CA GLY A 42 28.88 13.89 21.67
C GLY A 42 30.39 13.66 21.84
N SER A 43 30.81 12.52 22.41
CA SER A 43 32.23 12.18 22.53
C SER A 43 32.91 12.06 21.16
N VAL A 44 34.13 12.62 21.05
CA VAL A 44 35.06 12.43 19.92
C VAL A 44 36.17 11.46 20.32
N GLN A 45 36.91 10.94 19.33
CA GLN A 45 37.96 9.94 19.51
C GLN A 45 37.48 8.73 20.32
N PHE A 46 36.21 8.37 20.12
CA PHE A 46 35.53 7.33 20.85
C PHE A 46 36.18 5.96 20.59
N SER A 47 36.47 5.23 21.67
CA SER A 47 37.12 3.92 21.63
C SER A 47 36.54 2.93 22.65
N ALA A 48 35.46 3.30 23.34
CA ALA A 48 34.84 2.44 24.33
C ALA A 48 34.03 1.31 23.66
N LYS A 49 34.03 0.11 24.24
CA LYS A 49 33.19 -1.01 23.78
C LYS A 49 31.78 -1.00 24.36
N LYS A 50 31.55 -0.14 25.36
CA LYS A 50 30.33 -0.11 26.16
C LYS A 50 29.92 1.33 26.41
N ILE A 51 28.63 1.62 26.23
CA ILE A 51 27.98 2.85 26.63
C ILE A 51 26.98 2.51 27.73
N THR A 52 26.97 3.33 28.79
CA THR A 52 25.96 3.25 29.85
C THR A 52 25.24 4.59 29.95
N VAL A 53 23.92 4.57 29.75
CA VAL A 53 23.06 5.76 29.82
C VAL A 53 22.14 5.61 31.04
N PRO A 54 22.39 6.33 32.14
CA PRO A 54 21.50 6.33 33.29
C PRO A 54 20.23 7.16 33.01
N PHE A 55 19.12 6.79 33.63
CA PHE A 55 17.83 7.49 33.57
C PHE A 55 17.35 7.88 34.97
N ASN A 56 16.50 8.90 35.05
CA ASN A 56 15.84 9.34 36.30
C ASN A 56 14.93 8.26 36.91
N GLU A 57 14.39 7.36 36.09
CA GLU A 57 13.47 6.31 36.49
C GLU A 57 13.76 4.92 35.89
N TYR A 58 12.93 3.94 36.27
CA TYR A 58 13.02 2.61 35.67
C TYR A 58 12.38 2.63 34.29
N ILE A 59 13.12 2.14 33.31
CA ILE A 59 12.68 2.07 31.92
C ILE A 59 12.44 0.62 31.51
N GLN A 60 11.72 0.45 30.40
CA GLN A 60 11.57 -0.80 29.67
C GLN A 60 11.73 -0.54 28.17
N LEU A 61 12.02 -1.61 27.41
CA LEU A 61 12.25 -1.52 25.97
C LEU A 61 11.05 -2.11 25.22
N ASN A 62 10.35 -1.29 24.45
CA ASN A 62 9.19 -1.70 23.65
C ASN A 62 9.52 -1.62 22.15
N GLY A 63 9.52 -2.76 21.47
CA GLY A 63 9.75 -2.81 20.03
C GLY A 63 11.14 -2.35 19.57
N LEU A 64 12.19 -2.54 20.38
CA LEU A 64 13.55 -2.09 20.07
C LEU A 64 14.02 -2.53 18.67
N ASN A 65 13.81 -3.80 18.31
CA ASN A 65 14.23 -4.35 17.01
C ASN A 65 13.51 -3.71 15.81
N GLN A 66 12.37 -3.06 16.04
CA GLN A 66 11.60 -2.35 15.02
C GLN A 66 12.05 -0.89 14.90
N GLN A 67 12.41 -0.26 16.02
CA GLN A 67 12.61 1.19 16.10
C GLN A 67 14.08 1.61 16.11
N LEU A 68 14.97 0.77 16.65
CA LEU A 68 16.39 1.07 16.71
C LEU A 68 16.96 1.22 15.31
N LEU A 69 17.57 2.37 15.07
CA LEU A 69 18.30 2.64 13.85
C LEU A 69 19.71 3.11 14.19
N ILE A 70 20.69 2.39 13.66
CA ILE A 70 22.11 2.71 13.80
C ILE A 70 22.63 3.17 12.44
N SER A 71 23.23 4.35 12.39
CA SER A 71 23.84 4.92 11.19
C SER A 71 25.29 5.36 11.49
N PRO A 72 26.31 4.81 10.81
CA PRO A 72 26.24 3.78 9.78
C PRO A 72 25.70 2.42 10.29
N PRO A 73 24.99 1.64 9.46
CA PRO A 73 24.60 0.29 9.80
C PRO A 73 25.80 -0.61 10.12
N MET A 74 25.65 -1.39 11.20
CA MET A 74 26.63 -2.36 11.70
C MET A 74 26.34 -3.75 11.14
N LYS A 75 27.34 -4.61 10.97
CA LYS A 75 27.09 -6.01 10.53
C LYS A 75 26.51 -6.82 11.67
N GLU A 76 27.15 -6.71 12.83
CA GLU A 76 26.67 -7.26 14.10
C GLU A 76 26.02 -6.14 14.92
N GLN A 77 24.75 -6.31 15.28
CA GLN A 77 24.07 -5.34 16.14
C GLN A 77 24.67 -5.36 17.55
N PRO A 78 24.72 -4.21 18.24
CA PRO A 78 25.15 -4.17 19.62
C PRO A 78 24.16 -4.90 20.54
N ASP A 79 24.69 -5.48 21.61
CA ASP A 79 23.87 -6.02 22.69
C ASP A 79 23.31 -4.86 23.50
N ILE A 80 21.98 -4.75 23.54
CA ILE A 80 21.27 -3.68 24.25
C ILE A 80 20.43 -4.30 25.35
N TYR A 81 20.70 -3.89 26.59
CA TYR A 81 20.00 -4.41 27.75
C TYR A 81 19.89 -3.37 28.86
N LEU A 82 19.01 -3.64 29.81
CA LEU A 82 18.77 -2.77 30.95
C LEU A 82 19.50 -3.28 32.19
N LYS A 83 20.12 -2.36 32.93
CA LYS A 83 20.75 -2.65 34.22
C LYS A 83 20.31 -1.61 35.24
N LYS A 84 19.33 -1.96 36.07
CA LYS A 84 18.62 -1.01 36.96
C LYS A 84 17.97 0.09 36.11
N LYS A 85 18.16 1.37 36.49
CA LYS A 85 17.69 2.56 35.76
C LYS A 85 18.66 2.98 34.65
N SER A 86 19.25 2.03 33.93
CA SER A 86 20.27 2.37 32.93
C SER A 86 20.16 1.49 31.70
N LEU A 87 20.25 2.12 30.54
CA LEU A 87 20.42 1.47 29.26
C LEU A 87 21.91 1.18 29.06
N VAL A 88 22.24 -0.05 28.67
CA VAL A 88 23.59 -0.48 28.36
C VAL A 88 23.64 -0.91 26.91
N ILE A 89 24.65 -0.44 26.18
CA ILE A 89 24.89 -0.75 24.77
C ILE A 89 26.32 -1.31 24.67
N GLU A 90 26.47 -2.54 24.20
CA GLU A 90 27.76 -3.22 24.04
C GLU A 90 28.01 -3.62 22.59
N PHE A 91 29.05 -3.04 21.99
CA PHE A 91 29.39 -3.27 20.59
C PHE A 91 30.06 -4.65 20.40
N GLN A 92 29.57 -5.41 19.41
CA GLN A 92 30.07 -6.75 19.09
C GLN A 92 31.17 -6.75 18.03
N GLU A 93 31.21 -5.70 17.20
CA GLU A 93 32.25 -5.49 16.19
C GLU A 93 33.04 -4.19 16.46
N ASP A 94 34.22 -4.10 15.85
CA ASP A 94 35.03 -2.89 15.93
C ASP A 94 34.41 -1.75 15.10
N LEU A 95 34.46 -0.54 15.67
CA LEU A 95 33.93 0.66 15.04
C LEU A 95 34.83 1.13 13.89
N ARG A 96 34.22 1.66 12.82
CA ARG A 96 34.93 2.27 11.68
C ARG A 96 35.72 3.49 12.17
N SER A 97 36.95 3.65 11.71
CA SER A 97 37.79 4.81 12.03
C SER A 97 37.25 6.10 11.40
N ASN A 98 37.47 7.26 12.03
CA ASN A 98 37.06 8.58 11.52
C ASN A 98 35.60 8.63 11.05
N THR A 99 34.70 8.07 11.87
CA THR A 99 33.29 7.90 11.51
C THR A 99 32.40 8.42 12.65
N THR A 100 31.42 9.24 12.29
CA THR A 100 30.34 9.65 13.20
C THR A 100 29.27 8.57 13.24
N TYR A 101 28.89 8.15 14.44
CA TYR A 101 27.84 7.16 14.69
C TYR A 101 26.64 7.82 15.36
N THR A 102 25.45 7.42 14.93
CA THR A 102 24.18 7.79 15.52
C THR A 102 23.39 6.53 15.85
N LEU A 103 22.90 6.44 17.08
CA LEU A 103 22.01 5.39 17.56
C LEU A 103 20.69 6.06 17.93
N ASN A 104 19.68 5.91 17.08
CA ASN A 104 18.35 6.45 17.28
C ASN A 104 17.43 5.35 17.82
N PHE A 105 16.90 5.53 19.03
CA PHE A 105 16.02 4.56 19.67
C PHE A 105 14.55 4.75 19.34
N GLY A 106 14.17 5.82 18.63
CA GLY A 106 12.78 6.17 18.40
C GLY A 106 12.02 6.26 19.72
N GLU A 107 10.81 5.69 19.76
CA GLU A 107 9.95 5.60 20.93
C GLU A 107 10.11 4.28 21.70
N SER A 108 11.22 3.55 21.50
CA SER A 108 11.39 2.22 22.11
C SER A 108 11.75 2.26 23.60
N ILE A 109 12.23 3.39 24.11
CA ILE A 109 12.53 3.56 25.53
C ILE A 109 11.30 4.20 26.18
N VAL A 110 10.65 3.46 27.07
CA VAL A 110 9.47 3.94 27.78
C VAL A 110 9.67 3.78 29.29
N ASP A 111 8.97 4.56 30.10
CA ASP A 111 8.97 4.33 31.53
C ASP A 111 8.26 2.99 31.89
N LEU A 112 8.61 2.44 33.04
CA LEU A 112 8.09 1.15 33.49
C LEU A 112 6.62 1.22 33.98
N THR A 113 6.14 2.39 34.38
CA THR A 113 4.87 2.55 35.12
C THR A 113 3.70 2.87 34.18
N GLU A 114 3.81 3.94 33.41
CA GLU A 114 2.74 4.49 32.54
C GLU A 114 3.02 4.29 31.04
N GLY A 115 4.26 3.94 30.67
CA GLY A 115 4.65 3.61 29.29
C GLY A 115 4.83 4.82 28.38
N ASN A 116 5.11 5.99 28.94
CA ASN A 116 5.45 7.23 28.25
C ASN A 116 6.80 7.07 27.51
N PRO A 117 6.83 7.24 26.17
CA PRO A 117 8.05 7.07 25.39
C PRO A 117 8.97 8.30 25.40
N THR A 118 10.28 8.07 25.27
CA THR A 118 11.28 9.12 25.07
C THR A 118 12.02 8.92 23.75
N ASN A 119 12.15 9.98 22.96
CA ASN A 119 12.90 9.97 21.70
C ASN A 119 14.39 10.20 21.96
N PHE A 120 15.09 9.15 22.38
CA PHE A 120 16.50 9.22 22.74
C PHE A 120 17.42 8.90 21.55
N LYS A 121 18.39 9.78 21.30
CA LYS A 121 19.43 9.62 20.28
C LYS A 121 20.81 9.76 20.92
N TYR A 122 21.69 8.80 20.67
CA TYR A 122 23.08 8.84 21.13
C TYR A 122 24.03 9.04 19.94
N VAL A 123 24.89 10.06 20.00
CA VAL A 123 25.79 10.45 18.91
C VAL A 123 27.22 10.54 19.41
N PHE A 124 28.17 10.02 18.64
CA PHE A 124 29.60 10.09 18.95
C PHE A 124 30.43 9.96 17.66
N SER A 125 31.74 10.21 17.74
CA SER A 125 32.66 10.02 16.61
C SER A 125 33.94 9.31 17.05
N THR A 126 34.41 8.38 16.22
CA THR A 126 35.74 7.78 16.36
C THR A 126 36.87 8.70 15.85
N GLY A 127 36.52 9.77 15.13
CA GLY A 127 37.43 10.80 14.63
C GLY A 127 37.62 11.96 15.62
N THR A 128 38.24 13.05 15.16
CA THR A 128 38.51 14.24 15.98
C THR A 128 37.35 15.23 16.09
N PHE A 129 36.29 15.03 15.30
CA PHE A 129 35.10 15.87 15.29
C PHE A 129 33.86 15.02 14.94
N ILE A 130 32.68 15.59 15.19
CA ILE A 130 31.38 15.04 14.78
C ILE A 130 30.97 15.77 13.50
N ASP A 131 30.64 15.01 12.47
CA ASP A 131 30.12 15.54 11.20
C ASP A 131 28.83 16.32 11.44
N SER A 132 28.53 17.36 10.65
CA SER A 132 27.44 18.29 10.97
C SER A 132 26.45 18.56 9.84
N LEU A 133 26.69 18.06 8.63
CA LEU A 133 25.79 18.33 7.52
C LEU A 133 24.49 17.54 7.69
N VAL A 134 23.41 18.11 7.15
CA VAL A 134 22.06 17.57 7.22
C VAL A 134 21.51 17.48 5.82
N PHE A 135 20.79 16.40 5.52
CA PHE A 135 20.09 16.23 4.26
C PHE A 135 18.63 15.85 4.52
N GLN A 136 17.71 16.53 3.84
CA GLN A 136 16.27 16.40 4.05
C GLN A 136 15.54 16.19 2.74
N GLY A 137 14.44 15.47 2.80
CA GLY A 137 13.58 15.24 1.66
C GLY A 137 12.32 14.49 2.06
N GLU A 138 11.61 14.03 1.04
CA GLU A 138 10.40 13.23 1.20
C GLU A 138 10.37 12.04 0.25
N VAL A 139 9.61 11.01 0.62
CA VAL A 139 9.33 9.84 -0.20
C VAL A 139 7.83 9.71 -0.39
N LYS A 140 7.41 9.73 -1.64
CA LYS A 140 6.02 9.52 -2.06
C LYS A 140 5.96 8.31 -2.99
N ASN A 141 4.89 7.54 -2.91
CA ASN A 141 4.67 6.45 -3.87
C ASN A 141 4.37 7.04 -5.26
N ALA A 142 5.06 6.55 -6.28
CA ALA A 142 5.01 7.08 -7.64
C ALA A 142 3.62 7.02 -8.26
N TYR A 143 2.84 5.98 -7.95
CA TYR A 143 1.51 5.79 -8.49
C TYR A 143 0.43 6.55 -7.70
N THR A 144 0.43 6.40 -6.38
CA THR A 144 -0.64 6.94 -5.51
C THR A 144 -0.42 8.40 -5.12
N GLY A 145 0.81 8.90 -5.26
CA GLY A 145 1.22 10.22 -4.77
C GLY A 145 1.21 10.37 -3.25
N LYS A 146 0.91 9.31 -2.50
CA LYS A 146 0.83 9.34 -1.04
C LYS A 146 2.22 9.23 -0.41
N PRO A 147 2.43 9.83 0.77
CA PRO A 147 3.65 9.62 1.53
C PRO A 147 3.90 8.15 1.87
N VAL A 148 5.17 7.75 1.92
CA VAL A 148 5.58 6.39 2.31
C VAL A 148 6.20 6.44 3.70
N GLU A 149 5.48 5.90 4.69
CA GLU A 149 5.95 5.81 6.07
C GLU A 149 6.97 4.68 6.26
N GLY A 150 8.02 4.94 7.05
CA GLY A 150 8.99 3.92 7.47
C GLY A 150 9.97 3.46 6.38
N ALA A 151 9.94 4.07 5.19
CA ALA A 151 10.88 3.81 4.11
C ALA A 151 12.32 4.05 4.57
N LEU A 152 13.18 3.07 4.33
CA LEU A 152 14.60 3.14 4.65
C LEU A 152 15.30 4.00 3.61
N VAL A 153 15.80 5.16 4.02
CA VAL A 153 16.56 6.09 3.17
C VAL A 153 18.04 5.82 3.35
N MET A 154 18.76 5.66 2.25
CA MET A 154 20.12 5.12 2.21
C MET A 154 21.06 6.01 1.40
N LEU A 155 22.15 6.46 2.03
CA LEU A 155 23.24 7.16 1.36
C LEU A 155 24.49 6.30 1.25
N TYR A 156 25.10 6.34 0.07
CA TYR A 156 26.35 5.66 -0.27
C TYR A 156 27.41 6.69 -0.65
N GLY A 157 28.47 6.80 0.15
CA GLY A 157 29.60 7.70 -0.08
C GLY A 157 30.84 6.96 -0.56
N GLY A 158 31.96 7.70 -0.69
CA GLY A 158 33.22 7.16 -1.22
C GLY A 158 33.09 6.67 -2.66
N LEU A 159 32.27 7.34 -3.47
CA LEU A 159 31.93 6.92 -4.83
C LEU A 159 33.14 6.88 -5.79
N ASP A 160 34.25 7.49 -5.41
CA ASP A 160 35.53 7.51 -6.11
C ASP A 160 36.43 6.29 -5.78
N THR A 161 36.22 5.68 -4.60
CA THR A 161 37.05 4.59 -4.07
C THR A 161 36.36 3.23 -4.12
N VAL A 162 35.03 3.21 -4.24
CA VAL A 162 34.22 1.99 -4.28
C VAL A 162 34.30 1.34 -5.67
N SER A 163 34.62 0.05 -5.71
CA SER A 163 34.70 -0.74 -6.94
C SER A 163 33.36 -1.29 -7.44
N ILE A 164 32.31 -1.19 -6.61
CA ILE A 164 30.96 -1.65 -6.93
C ILE A 164 30.31 -0.64 -7.88
N PRO A 165 29.73 -1.07 -9.01
CA PRO A 165 28.93 -0.19 -9.87
C PRO A 165 27.84 0.56 -9.11
N ARG A 166 27.56 1.81 -9.50
CA ARG A 166 26.66 2.70 -8.74
C ARG A 166 25.22 2.16 -8.65
N ASP A 167 24.77 1.46 -9.69
CA ASP A 167 23.48 0.76 -9.78
C ASP A 167 23.44 -0.57 -9.01
N SER A 168 24.57 -1.03 -8.48
CA SER A 168 24.67 -2.29 -7.73
C SER A 168 24.88 -2.05 -6.24
N LEU A 169 25.01 -0.78 -5.83
CA LEU A 169 25.22 -0.37 -4.44
C LEU A 169 24.14 -0.88 -3.48
N PRO A 170 22.82 -0.64 -3.70
CA PRO A 170 21.80 -1.07 -2.75
C PRO A 170 21.63 -2.59 -2.69
N VAL A 171 22.14 -3.33 -3.67
CA VAL A 171 22.02 -4.78 -3.77
C VAL A 171 23.18 -5.48 -3.07
N LEU A 172 24.39 -4.92 -3.18
CA LEU A 172 25.63 -5.58 -2.76
C LEU A 172 26.26 -4.98 -1.49
N ARG A 173 25.83 -3.79 -1.06
CA ARG A 173 26.46 -3.04 0.01
C ARG A 173 25.42 -2.41 0.93
N ARG A 174 25.62 -2.51 2.25
CA ARG A 174 24.88 -1.71 3.24
C ARG A 174 25.27 -0.23 3.13
N PRO A 175 24.36 0.71 3.37
CA PRO A 175 24.65 2.12 3.19
C PRO A 175 25.66 2.64 4.21
N ASP A 176 26.22 3.82 3.92
CA ASP A 176 27.07 4.55 4.87
C ASP A 176 26.24 5.38 5.84
N TYR A 177 25.09 5.88 5.39
CA TYR A 177 24.11 6.52 6.26
C TYR A 177 22.72 6.00 5.99
N ALA A 178 21.93 5.85 7.05
CA ALA A 178 20.56 5.40 6.96
C ALA A 178 19.64 6.23 7.87
N THR A 179 18.42 6.50 7.40
CA THR A 179 17.30 7.03 8.19
C THR A 179 16.00 6.36 7.78
N ARG A 180 14.90 6.65 8.48
CA ARG A 180 13.55 6.25 8.07
C ARG A 180 12.67 7.48 7.88
N THR A 181 11.72 7.36 6.96
CA THR A 181 10.67 8.36 6.80
C THR A 181 9.64 8.29 7.93
N ASP A 182 9.06 9.42 8.28
CA ASP A 182 7.92 9.52 9.18
C ASP A 182 6.58 9.24 8.46
N ALA A 183 5.45 9.38 9.17
CA ALA A 183 4.12 9.18 8.62
C ALA A 183 3.75 10.17 7.48
N ALA A 184 4.43 11.32 7.42
CA ALA A 184 4.29 12.29 6.33
C ALA A 184 5.27 12.02 5.17
N GLY A 185 6.02 10.89 5.22
CA GLY A 185 7.01 10.51 4.22
C GLY A 185 8.27 11.37 4.27
N LEU A 186 8.42 12.24 5.28
CA LEU A 186 9.56 13.12 5.43
C LEU A 186 10.71 12.38 6.09
N PHE A 187 11.95 12.69 5.68
CA PHE A 187 13.14 12.15 6.32
C PHE A 187 14.17 13.23 6.60
N THR A 188 15.00 12.97 7.60
CA THR A 188 16.19 13.75 7.90
C THR A 188 17.37 12.82 8.16
N LEU A 189 18.47 13.06 7.44
CA LEU A 189 19.76 12.43 7.64
C LEU A 189 20.69 13.47 8.28
N ASP A 190 21.06 13.23 9.53
CA ASP A 190 21.92 14.13 10.30
C ASP A 190 23.36 13.61 10.36
N TYR A 191 24.28 14.51 10.71
CA TYR A 191 25.69 14.21 10.97
C TYR A 191 26.39 13.60 9.75
N LEU A 192 26.12 14.17 8.57
CA LEU A 192 26.71 13.74 7.32
C LEU A 192 28.08 14.40 7.12
N ARG A 193 29.05 13.59 6.70
CA ARG A 193 30.33 14.08 6.22
C ARG A 193 30.15 14.84 4.91
N HIS A 194 30.97 15.88 4.68
CA HIS A 194 31.07 16.53 3.39
C HIS A 194 31.63 15.56 2.34
N ASP A 195 30.77 15.10 1.44
CA ASP A 195 31.05 14.14 0.37
C ASP A 195 29.91 14.18 -0.65
N THR A 196 30.08 13.48 -1.78
CA THR A 196 29.02 13.20 -2.75
C THR A 196 28.42 11.82 -2.51
N TYR A 197 27.10 11.72 -2.59
CA TYR A 197 26.38 10.49 -2.25
C TYR A 197 25.47 10.01 -3.37
N LYS A 198 25.33 8.69 -3.45
CA LYS A 198 24.18 8.07 -4.12
C LYS A 198 23.07 7.84 -3.12
N LEU A 199 21.85 8.16 -3.52
CA LEU A 199 20.66 8.09 -2.69
C LEU A 199 19.69 7.04 -3.23
N PHE A 200 19.29 6.13 -2.34
CA PHE A 200 18.27 5.13 -2.59
C PHE A 200 17.29 5.12 -1.42
N THR A 201 16.10 4.59 -1.66
CA THR A 201 15.11 4.28 -0.63
C THR A 201 14.54 2.91 -0.85
N LEU A 202 14.24 2.19 0.23
CA LEU A 202 13.64 0.86 0.20
C LEU A 202 12.50 0.76 1.21
N VAL A 203 11.41 0.11 0.82
CA VAL A 203 10.45 -0.47 1.78
C VAL A 203 10.98 -1.85 2.19
N ASP A 204 12.02 -1.82 3.02
CA ASP A 204 12.78 -3.00 3.43
C ASP A 204 12.01 -3.84 4.47
N GLY A 205 11.34 -4.88 3.98
CA GLY A 205 10.52 -5.78 4.77
C GLY A 205 11.31 -6.78 5.62
N ASN A 206 12.52 -7.18 5.20
CA ASN A 206 13.35 -8.14 5.92
C ASN A 206 14.42 -7.47 6.81
N ARG A 207 14.57 -6.14 6.70
CA ARG A 207 15.42 -5.25 7.50
C ARG A 207 16.91 -5.55 7.38
N ASN A 208 17.35 -6.02 6.22
CA ASN A 208 18.76 -6.34 5.97
C ASN A 208 19.55 -5.19 5.30
N TYR A 209 18.87 -4.08 4.97
CA TYR A 209 19.42 -2.90 4.29
C TYR A 209 19.86 -3.16 2.84
N LEU A 210 19.35 -4.21 2.20
CA LEU A 210 19.70 -4.62 0.85
C LEU A 210 18.45 -4.75 -0.01
N TYR A 211 18.55 -4.31 -1.26
CA TYR A 211 17.51 -4.50 -2.26
C TYR A 211 17.57 -5.93 -2.81
N ASP A 212 16.88 -6.87 -2.16
CA ASP A 212 17.01 -8.31 -2.42
C ASP A 212 15.69 -9.08 -2.54
N LEU A 213 14.55 -8.44 -2.33
CA LEU A 213 13.23 -9.05 -2.51
C LEU A 213 12.57 -8.63 -3.83
N PRO A 214 11.75 -9.49 -4.46
CA PRO A 214 11.11 -9.18 -5.74
C PRO A 214 9.93 -8.19 -5.64
N ASN A 215 9.38 -8.00 -4.44
CA ASN A 215 8.25 -7.11 -4.17
C ASN A 215 8.64 -5.89 -3.32
N GLU A 216 9.94 -5.63 -3.19
CA GLU A 216 10.45 -4.50 -2.44
C GLU A 216 10.34 -3.22 -3.25
N GLU A 217 9.73 -2.20 -2.65
CA GLU A 217 9.52 -0.90 -3.27
C GLU A 217 10.80 -0.07 -3.15
N ILE A 218 11.22 0.55 -4.26
CA ILE A 218 12.47 1.30 -4.38
C ILE A 218 12.22 2.70 -4.96
N ALA A 219 13.01 3.68 -4.52
CA ALA A 219 13.19 4.96 -5.22
C ALA A 219 14.66 5.35 -5.23
N TYR A 220 15.09 6.12 -6.24
CA TYR A 220 16.47 6.59 -6.35
C TYR A 220 16.57 7.87 -7.17
N LEU A 221 17.70 8.58 -7.03
CA LEU A 221 18.07 9.67 -7.92
C LEU A 221 19.11 9.21 -8.95
N PRO A 222 18.95 9.61 -10.23
CA PRO A 222 19.92 9.27 -11.27
C PRO A 222 21.25 10.01 -11.06
N GLU A 223 21.22 11.16 -10.42
CA GLU A 223 22.40 11.97 -10.11
C GLU A 223 22.93 11.67 -8.70
N THR A 224 24.04 12.30 -8.33
CA THR A 224 24.58 12.27 -6.97
C THR A 224 24.13 13.51 -6.21
N ILE A 225 23.97 13.41 -4.90
CA ILE A 225 23.61 14.55 -4.05
C ILE A 225 24.79 14.99 -3.19
N SER A 226 24.82 16.28 -2.86
CA SER A 226 25.69 16.83 -1.83
C SER A 226 24.84 17.39 -0.68
N PRO A 227 25.11 17.04 0.58
CA PRO A 227 24.37 17.60 1.73
C PRO A 227 24.56 19.11 1.92
N SER A 228 25.47 19.75 1.18
CA SER A 228 25.61 21.20 1.14
C SER A 228 24.50 21.92 0.38
N ASP A 229 23.73 21.17 -0.40
CA ASP A 229 22.75 21.74 -1.31
C ASP A 229 21.45 22.00 -0.53
N SER A 230 20.93 23.23 -0.63
CA SER A 230 19.81 23.71 0.20
C SER A 230 18.43 23.26 -0.29
N GLY A 231 18.35 22.32 -1.23
CA GLY A 231 17.10 21.84 -1.82
C GLY A 231 16.50 20.69 -1.02
N ARG A 232 15.18 20.71 -0.79
CA ARG A 232 14.45 19.51 -0.38
C ARG A 232 14.15 18.71 -1.65
N ILE A 233 14.39 17.41 -1.60
CA ILE A 233 14.14 16.52 -2.73
C ILE A 233 12.90 15.65 -2.51
N THR A 234 12.25 15.30 -3.61
CA THR A 234 11.13 14.36 -3.62
C THR A 234 11.51 13.08 -4.33
N LEU A 235 11.53 11.97 -3.60
CA LEU A 235 11.73 10.64 -4.16
C LEU A 235 10.39 9.96 -4.46
N ARG A 236 10.31 9.34 -5.63
CA ARG A 236 9.11 8.62 -6.09
C ARG A 236 9.35 7.12 -6.11
N SER A 237 8.77 6.41 -5.15
CA SER A 237 8.99 4.98 -4.97
C SER A 237 8.02 4.13 -5.77
N PHE A 238 8.50 2.98 -6.26
CA PHE A 238 7.71 2.02 -7.02
C PHE A 238 8.20 0.59 -6.78
N VAL A 239 7.33 -0.39 -6.98
CA VAL A 239 7.73 -1.80 -7.06
C VAL A 239 8.13 -2.09 -8.52
N PRO A 240 9.36 -2.55 -8.79
CA PRO A 240 9.81 -2.76 -10.17
C PRO A 240 9.01 -3.83 -10.92
N SER A 241 8.87 -3.66 -12.23
CA SER A 241 8.12 -4.58 -13.10
C SER A 241 8.89 -5.86 -13.49
N ASP A 242 10.19 -5.92 -13.20
CA ASP A 242 11.19 -6.73 -13.92
C ASP A 242 11.59 -8.06 -13.26
N ARG A 243 11.02 -8.40 -12.10
CA ARG A 243 11.30 -9.66 -11.40
C ARG A 243 10.05 -10.53 -11.36
N PRO A 244 9.67 -11.17 -12.50
CA PRO A 244 8.67 -12.23 -12.48
C PRO A 244 9.07 -13.28 -11.45
N ALA A 245 8.30 -13.39 -10.38
CA ALA A 245 8.53 -14.38 -9.35
C ALA A 245 7.21 -15.00 -8.92
N PHE A 246 7.22 -16.33 -8.81
CA PHE A 246 6.18 -17.05 -8.13
C PHE A 246 6.41 -16.93 -6.63
N LEU A 247 5.43 -16.40 -5.91
CA LEU A 247 5.56 -16.16 -4.48
C LEU A 247 5.09 -17.36 -3.67
N LYS A 248 3.88 -17.84 -3.98
CA LYS A 248 3.25 -18.98 -3.30
C LYS A 248 1.95 -19.39 -3.98
N ALA A 249 1.49 -20.60 -3.68
CA ALA A 249 0.13 -21.02 -3.99
C ALA A 249 -0.61 -21.47 -2.73
N ARG A 250 -1.92 -21.25 -2.69
CA ARG A 250 -2.77 -21.56 -1.53
C ARG A 250 -4.11 -22.10 -1.98
N GLN A 251 -4.52 -23.24 -1.41
CA GLN A 251 -5.90 -23.71 -1.53
C GLN A 251 -6.86 -22.67 -0.91
N LYS A 252 -7.76 -22.12 -1.73
CA LYS A 252 -8.75 -21.12 -1.33
C LYS A 252 -10.05 -21.79 -0.90
N THR A 253 -10.57 -22.71 -1.70
CA THR A 253 -11.83 -23.44 -1.43
C THR A 253 -11.64 -24.93 -1.67
N ALA A 254 -12.70 -25.73 -1.58
CA ALA A 254 -12.66 -27.14 -1.99
C ALA A 254 -12.23 -27.34 -3.45
N ILE A 255 -12.47 -26.34 -4.33
CA ILE A 255 -12.29 -26.47 -5.79
C ILE A 255 -11.36 -25.42 -6.40
N SER A 256 -10.76 -24.53 -5.60
CA SER A 256 -9.96 -23.43 -6.13
C SER A 256 -8.68 -23.16 -5.37
N ILE A 257 -7.66 -22.71 -6.11
CA ILE A 257 -6.28 -22.46 -5.67
C ILE A 257 -5.86 -21.08 -6.17
N GLU A 258 -5.34 -20.24 -5.28
CA GLU A 258 -4.73 -18.96 -5.64
C GLU A 258 -3.23 -19.14 -5.86
N PHE A 259 -2.72 -18.67 -6.99
CA PHE A 259 -1.30 -18.58 -7.33
C PHE A 259 -0.91 -17.10 -7.31
N TYR A 260 -0.02 -16.74 -6.39
CA TYR A 260 0.44 -15.37 -6.18
C TYR A 260 1.77 -15.16 -6.90
N THR A 261 1.84 -14.12 -7.72
CA THR A 261 3.01 -13.77 -8.52
C THR A 261 3.29 -12.28 -8.43
N VAL A 262 4.52 -11.87 -8.74
CA VAL A 262 4.90 -10.46 -8.86
C VAL A 262 5.73 -10.30 -10.12
N GLY A 263 5.58 -9.18 -10.82
CA GLY A 263 6.30 -8.91 -12.07
C GLY A 263 5.92 -9.85 -13.23
N GLY A 264 6.28 -9.44 -14.45
CA GLY A 264 6.11 -10.23 -15.67
C GLY A 264 4.69 -10.40 -16.20
N GLU A 265 4.55 -11.24 -17.24
CA GLU A 265 3.26 -11.56 -17.83
C GLU A 265 2.43 -12.52 -16.95
N ARG A 266 1.19 -12.78 -17.38
CA ARG A 266 0.29 -13.69 -16.64
C ARG A 266 0.89 -15.09 -16.58
N PRO A 267 0.97 -15.71 -15.38
CA PRO A 267 1.54 -17.05 -15.25
C PRO A 267 0.71 -18.08 -16.00
N THR A 268 1.39 -19.04 -16.61
CA THR A 268 0.77 -20.30 -17.04
C THR A 268 0.95 -21.33 -15.93
N VAL A 269 -0.15 -21.96 -15.52
CA VAL A 269 -0.15 -22.98 -14.48
C VAL A 269 -0.64 -24.29 -15.06
N THR A 270 0.13 -25.36 -14.85
CA THR A 270 -0.18 -26.69 -15.38
C THR A 270 -0.10 -27.73 -14.27
N PRO A 271 -1.14 -28.56 -14.05
CA PRO A 271 -1.08 -29.66 -13.09
C PRO A 271 -0.14 -30.76 -13.57
N LEU A 272 0.55 -31.40 -12.63
CA LEU A 272 1.46 -32.52 -12.84
C LEU A 272 1.03 -33.70 -11.95
N PRO A 273 0.67 -34.87 -12.51
CA PRO A 273 0.63 -35.20 -13.93
C PRO A 273 -0.56 -34.57 -14.67
N ILE A 274 -0.43 -34.39 -15.98
CA ILE A 274 -1.54 -33.98 -16.85
C ILE A 274 -2.46 -35.20 -17.03
N ASN A 275 -3.64 -35.18 -16.39
CA ASN A 275 -4.65 -36.22 -16.55
C ASN A 275 -5.87 -35.63 -17.29
N PRO A 276 -6.30 -36.21 -18.42
CA PRO A 276 -7.36 -35.65 -19.26
C PRO A 276 -8.75 -35.63 -18.59
N LEU A 277 -8.96 -36.38 -17.50
CA LEU A 277 -10.20 -36.32 -16.72
C LEU A 277 -10.25 -35.09 -15.78
N ASP A 278 -9.08 -34.51 -15.46
CA ASP A 278 -8.98 -33.33 -14.62
C ASP A 278 -9.15 -32.08 -15.47
N THR A 279 -10.33 -31.47 -15.42
CA THR A 279 -10.52 -30.13 -15.98
C THR A 279 -9.89 -29.12 -15.03
N PHE A 280 -8.57 -28.89 -15.17
CA PHE A 280 -7.93 -27.72 -14.58
C PHE A 280 -8.01 -26.56 -15.55
N PHE A 281 -8.56 -25.44 -15.08
CA PHE A 281 -8.53 -24.20 -15.83
C PHE A 281 -8.20 -23.06 -14.89
N THR A 282 -7.64 -22.00 -15.44
CA THR A 282 -7.23 -20.84 -14.68
C THR A 282 -7.98 -19.61 -15.16
N VAL A 283 -8.25 -18.72 -14.22
CA VAL A 283 -8.85 -17.41 -14.51
C VAL A 283 -8.02 -16.33 -13.81
N PRO A 284 -7.74 -15.21 -14.50
CA PRO A 284 -7.09 -14.07 -13.87
C PRO A 284 -8.04 -13.46 -12.85
N LEU A 285 -7.57 -13.31 -11.60
CA LEU A 285 -8.32 -12.60 -10.57
C LEU A 285 -7.86 -11.15 -10.46
N ARG A 286 -6.54 -10.94 -10.47
CA ARG A 286 -5.83 -9.66 -10.39
C ARG A 286 -4.53 -9.75 -11.19
N PRO A 287 -3.84 -8.63 -11.48
CA PRO A 287 -2.55 -8.68 -12.18
C PRO A 287 -1.52 -9.60 -11.50
N ASP A 288 -1.54 -9.70 -10.17
CA ASP A 288 -0.61 -10.46 -9.33
C ASP A 288 -1.16 -11.84 -8.87
N THR A 289 -2.37 -12.21 -9.31
CA THR A 289 -3.06 -13.39 -8.76
C THR A 289 -3.85 -14.13 -9.84
N LEU A 290 -3.49 -15.40 -10.03
CA LEU A 290 -4.24 -16.34 -10.86
C LEU A 290 -5.04 -17.31 -9.98
N LEU A 291 -6.30 -17.56 -10.35
CA LEU A 291 -7.14 -18.54 -9.67
C LEU A 291 -7.26 -19.79 -10.54
N GLY A 292 -6.75 -20.92 -10.04
CA GLY A 292 -6.94 -22.23 -10.66
C GLY A 292 -8.15 -22.94 -10.08
N PHE A 293 -8.93 -23.60 -10.93
CA PHE A 293 -10.08 -24.40 -10.56
C PHE A 293 -9.87 -25.86 -10.95
N LEU A 294 -10.19 -26.77 -10.03
CA LEU A 294 -10.28 -28.21 -10.29
C LEU A 294 -11.71 -28.67 -10.03
N ARG A 295 -12.14 -29.74 -10.70
CA ARG A 295 -13.41 -30.38 -10.35
C ARG A 295 -13.36 -30.93 -8.91
N PRO A 296 -14.46 -30.85 -8.15
CA PRO A 296 -14.48 -31.34 -6.77
C PRO A 296 -14.16 -32.82 -6.59
N ASP A 297 -14.35 -33.64 -7.63
CA ASP A 297 -14.15 -35.09 -7.65
C ASP A 297 -12.76 -35.53 -8.12
N HIS A 298 -11.77 -34.62 -8.15
CA HIS A 298 -10.40 -34.89 -8.62
C HIS A 298 -9.67 -36.00 -7.85
N GLY A 299 -10.04 -36.30 -6.61
CA GLY A 299 -9.54 -37.47 -5.86
C GLY A 299 -8.05 -37.45 -5.46
N TYR A 300 -7.38 -36.30 -5.50
CA TYR A 300 -5.97 -36.16 -5.13
C TYR A 300 -5.79 -35.65 -3.69
N ASP A 301 -4.93 -36.30 -2.92
CA ASP A 301 -4.48 -35.77 -1.61
C ASP A 301 -3.49 -34.61 -1.77
N SER A 302 -2.63 -34.70 -2.79
CA SER A 302 -1.69 -33.64 -3.16
C SER A 302 -1.42 -33.66 -4.65
N LEU A 303 -1.18 -32.49 -5.23
CA LEU A 303 -0.89 -32.28 -6.64
C LEU A 303 0.21 -31.23 -6.75
N LEU A 304 1.11 -31.47 -7.70
CA LEU A 304 2.17 -30.52 -8.04
C LEU A 304 1.70 -29.71 -9.26
N PHE A 305 1.98 -28.42 -9.26
CA PHE A 305 1.74 -27.55 -10.41
C PHE A 305 3.08 -26.98 -10.87
N ALA A 306 3.30 -26.94 -12.18
CA ALA A 306 4.31 -26.08 -12.78
C ALA A 306 3.72 -24.68 -12.94
N VAL A 307 4.43 -23.66 -12.45
CA VAL A 307 4.08 -22.25 -12.60
C VAL A 307 5.15 -21.59 -13.45
N GLN A 308 4.79 -21.20 -14.66
CA GLN A 308 5.68 -20.54 -15.61
C GLN A 308 5.33 -19.06 -15.71
N LEU A 309 6.31 -18.20 -15.46
CA LEU A 309 6.27 -16.73 -15.54
C LEU A 309 7.39 -16.28 -16.48
N ASP A 310 7.05 -15.87 -17.70
CA ASP A 310 8.03 -15.51 -18.72
C ASP A 310 9.11 -16.59 -18.91
N THR A 311 10.33 -16.34 -18.43
CA THR A 311 11.48 -17.25 -18.47
C THR A 311 11.69 -18.05 -17.17
N VAL A 312 10.97 -17.71 -16.11
CA VAL A 312 11.06 -18.35 -14.79
C VAL A 312 10.04 -19.48 -14.71
N ILE A 313 10.49 -20.66 -14.28
CA ILE A 313 9.62 -21.81 -14.00
C ILE A 313 9.85 -22.23 -12.55
N ASP A 314 8.78 -22.31 -11.79
CA ASP A 314 8.78 -22.83 -10.43
C ASP A 314 7.69 -23.89 -10.25
N THR A 315 7.65 -24.52 -9.09
CA THR A 315 6.68 -25.55 -8.76
C THR A 315 5.90 -25.21 -7.50
N ALA A 316 4.61 -25.53 -7.51
CA ALA A 316 3.73 -25.34 -6.37
C ALA A 316 3.12 -26.68 -5.97
N LYS A 317 3.46 -27.20 -4.79
CA LYS A 317 2.79 -28.38 -4.24
C LYS A 317 1.59 -27.93 -3.40
N ILE A 318 0.39 -28.34 -3.81
CA ILE A 318 -0.81 -28.18 -2.99
C ILE A 318 -1.11 -29.52 -2.32
N THR A 319 -1.47 -29.45 -1.04
CA THR A 319 -2.00 -30.60 -0.28
C THR A 319 -3.39 -30.21 0.15
N TRP A 320 -4.37 -31.02 -0.24
CA TRP A 320 -5.77 -30.69 -0.08
C TRP A 320 -6.19 -30.87 1.37
N LYS A 321 -6.88 -29.87 1.87
CA LYS A 321 -7.57 -29.91 3.15
C LYS A 321 -9.06 -29.85 2.88
N GLU A 322 -9.83 -30.54 3.72
CA GLU A 322 -11.27 -30.42 3.71
C GLU A 322 -11.66 -28.95 3.91
N ARG A 323 -12.48 -28.46 2.99
CA ARG A 323 -13.00 -27.08 2.96
C ARG A 323 -14.42 -27.12 2.44
N GLU A 324 -15.18 -26.09 2.78
CA GLU A 324 -16.52 -25.93 2.26
C GLU A 324 -16.49 -25.68 0.74
N LEU A 325 -17.48 -26.25 0.05
CA LEU A 325 -17.75 -25.91 -1.34
C LEU A 325 -18.18 -24.44 -1.40
N PRO A 326 -17.61 -23.64 -2.31
CA PRO A 326 -17.99 -22.25 -2.43
C PRO A 326 -19.47 -22.15 -2.85
N GLU A 327 -20.18 -21.20 -2.24
CA GLU A 327 -21.50 -20.79 -2.72
C GLU A 327 -21.42 -20.22 -4.15
N THR A 328 -22.55 -20.23 -4.85
CA THR A 328 -22.73 -19.64 -6.19
C THR A 328 -23.90 -18.65 -6.16
N PRO A 329 -23.72 -17.50 -5.49
CA PRO A 329 -24.78 -16.53 -5.41
C PRO A 329 -24.92 -15.88 -6.79
N TRP A 330 -25.89 -16.35 -7.57
CA TRP A 330 -26.33 -15.69 -8.78
C TRP A 330 -26.95 -14.35 -8.40
N LYS A 331 -26.33 -13.26 -8.86
CA LYS A 331 -26.79 -11.90 -8.57
C LYS A 331 -26.93 -11.10 -9.85
N LEU A 332 -28.00 -10.32 -9.92
CA LEU A 332 -28.15 -9.22 -10.87
C LEU A 332 -27.88 -7.92 -10.13
N LEU A 333 -26.82 -7.20 -10.50
CA LEU A 333 -26.32 -6.04 -9.79
C LEU A 333 -26.24 -4.83 -10.73
N PRO A 334 -26.71 -3.63 -10.34
CA PRO A 334 -27.63 -3.41 -9.21
C PRO A 334 -29.00 -4.07 -9.47
N SER A 335 -29.66 -4.54 -8.42
CA SER A 335 -31.03 -5.09 -8.51
C SER A 335 -32.11 -4.01 -8.33
N THR A 336 -31.82 -2.92 -7.62
CA THR A 336 -32.77 -1.83 -7.43
C THR A 336 -32.07 -0.49 -7.30
N GLY A 337 -32.75 0.59 -7.69
CA GLY A 337 -32.36 1.95 -7.34
C GLY A 337 -31.87 2.78 -8.52
N THR A 338 -31.11 3.83 -8.21
CA THR A 338 -30.57 4.73 -9.21
C THR A 338 -29.47 4.03 -10.01
N TRP A 339 -29.58 4.09 -11.33
CA TRP A 339 -28.61 3.51 -12.25
C TRP A 339 -27.73 4.63 -12.80
N ASN A 340 -26.64 4.95 -12.10
CA ASN A 340 -25.79 6.07 -12.49
C ASN A 340 -25.00 5.76 -13.76
N THR A 341 -24.43 6.80 -14.37
CA THR A 341 -23.64 6.71 -15.60
C THR A 341 -22.55 5.65 -15.57
N PHE A 342 -21.86 5.49 -14.44
CA PHE A 342 -20.79 4.50 -14.26
C PHE A 342 -21.27 3.12 -13.83
N ASP A 343 -22.53 3.00 -13.42
CA ASP A 343 -23.10 1.73 -13.01
C ASP A 343 -23.35 0.86 -14.25
N THR A 344 -23.03 -0.42 -14.11
CA THR A 344 -23.23 -1.44 -15.16
C THR A 344 -24.15 -2.51 -14.63
N LEU A 345 -25.18 -2.84 -15.39
CA LEU A 345 -26.05 -3.96 -15.09
C LEU A 345 -25.27 -5.25 -15.31
N THR A 346 -25.07 -6.02 -14.25
CA THR A 346 -24.11 -7.12 -14.21
C THR A 346 -24.76 -8.39 -13.69
N VAL A 347 -24.66 -9.47 -14.46
CA VAL A 347 -24.88 -10.83 -13.95
C VAL A 347 -23.57 -11.32 -13.37
N TYR A 348 -23.58 -11.68 -12.08
CA TYR A 348 -22.39 -12.05 -11.30
C TYR A 348 -22.55 -13.40 -10.63
N ASN A 349 -21.43 -14.14 -10.56
CA ASN A 349 -21.27 -15.31 -9.68
C ASN A 349 -19.87 -15.33 -9.04
N SER A 350 -19.70 -15.95 -7.88
CA SER A 350 -18.38 -16.15 -7.26
C SER A 350 -17.57 -17.29 -7.91
N LEU A 351 -18.21 -18.11 -8.73
CA LEU A 351 -17.55 -19.08 -9.60
C LEU A 351 -17.56 -18.60 -11.06
N PRO A 352 -16.59 -19.06 -11.88
CA PRO A 352 -16.54 -18.73 -13.29
C PRO A 352 -17.83 -19.12 -14.02
N ILE A 353 -18.35 -18.20 -14.84
CA ILE A 353 -19.51 -18.40 -15.69
C ILE A 353 -19.04 -19.15 -16.94
N ASN A 354 -19.52 -20.37 -17.11
CA ASN A 354 -19.16 -21.28 -18.20
C ASN A 354 -20.00 -21.04 -19.46
N TYR A 355 -21.24 -20.61 -19.30
CA TYR A 355 -22.13 -20.28 -20.41
C TYR A 355 -23.08 -19.15 -20.03
N PHE A 356 -23.53 -18.41 -21.03
CA PHE A 356 -24.45 -17.29 -20.90
C PHE A 356 -25.38 -17.26 -22.12
N ASN A 357 -26.69 -17.26 -21.90
CA ASN A 357 -27.73 -17.19 -22.91
C ASN A 357 -28.50 -15.85 -22.78
N PRO A 358 -28.21 -14.85 -23.63
CA PRO A 358 -28.89 -13.56 -23.59
C PRO A 358 -30.34 -13.61 -24.08
N GLU A 359 -30.77 -14.66 -24.81
CA GLU A 359 -32.13 -14.75 -25.39
C GLU A 359 -33.23 -14.90 -24.35
N VAL A 360 -32.88 -15.29 -23.13
CA VAL A 360 -33.81 -15.47 -22.00
C VAL A 360 -33.68 -14.33 -20.98
N ILE A 361 -33.18 -13.18 -21.43
CA ILE A 361 -33.03 -11.97 -20.63
C ILE A 361 -33.81 -10.84 -21.31
N GLU A 362 -34.77 -10.29 -20.60
CA GLU A 362 -35.67 -9.26 -21.11
C GLU A 362 -35.43 -7.95 -20.36
N MET A 363 -35.45 -6.83 -21.09
CA MET A 363 -35.47 -5.49 -20.50
C MET A 363 -36.59 -4.67 -21.11
N THR A 364 -37.36 -3.99 -20.25
CA THR A 364 -38.34 -3.00 -20.68
C THR A 364 -38.01 -1.63 -20.10
N ALA A 365 -38.24 -0.59 -20.89
CA ALA A 365 -38.19 0.80 -20.48
C ALA A 365 -39.55 1.42 -20.75
N ASP A 366 -40.24 1.89 -19.71
CA ASP A 366 -41.62 2.41 -19.82
C ASP A 366 -42.57 1.47 -20.60
N SER A 367 -42.46 0.16 -20.37
CA SER A 367 -43.21 -0.92 -21.06
C SER A 367 -42.84 -1.17 -22.54
N ILE A 368 -41.76 -0.57 -23.04
CA ILE A 368 -41.21 -0.83 -24.38
C ILE A 368 -39.98 -1.71 -24.23
N GLU A 369 -39.96 -2.84 -24.93
CA GLU A 369 -38.81 -3.75 -24.96
C GLU A 369 -37.56 -3.04 -25.48
N GLN A 370 -36.43 -3.26 -24.81
CA GLN A 370 -35.13 -2.68 -25.14
C GLN A 370 -34.16 -3.80 -25.53
N GLU A 371 -33.38 -3.56 -26.57
CA GLU A 371 -32.30 -4.47 -26.94
C GLU A 371 -31.11 -4.32 -25.97
N LEU A 372 -30.63 -5.45 -25.46
CA LEU A 372 -29.46 -5.52 -24.60
C LEU A 372 -28.29 -6.16 -25.36
N THR A 373 -27.15 -5.49 -25.37
CA THR A 373 -25.88 -6.13 -25.75
C THR A 373 -25.15 -6.58 -24.49
N TRP A 374 -24.74 -7.84 -24.43
CA TRP A 374 -24.00 -8.39 -23.29
C TRP A 374 -22.56 -8.71 -23.67
N ALA A 375 -21.62 -8.39 -22.78
CA ALA A 375 -20.23 -8.81 -22.92
C ALA A 375 -19.71 -9.41 -21.61
N GLN A 376 -18.93 -10.49 -21.74
CA GLN A 376 -18.18 -11.05 -20.62
C GLN A 376 -17.00 -10.13 -20.30
N THR A 377 -17.00 -9.50 -19.13
CA THR A 377 -15.92 -8.57 -18.74
C THR A 377 -14.81 -9.25 -17.97
N ASP A 378 -15.14 -10.31 -17.25
CA ASP A 378 -14.21 -11.22 -16.62
C ASP A 378 -14.85 -12.60 -16.45
N ALA A 379 -14.12 -13.56 -15.88
CA ALA A 379 -14.62 -14.92 -15.72
C ALA A 379 -15.91 -15.01 -14.86
N PHE A 380 -16.20 -14.02 -14.03
CA PHE A 380 -17.26 -14.00 -13.03
C PHE A 380 -18.44 -13.09 -13.40
N ARG A 381 -18.32 -12.32 -14.49
CA ARG A 381 -19.25 -11.21 -14.80
C ARG A 381 -19.60 -11.12 -16.27
N TYR A 382 -20.89 -10.95 -16.53
CA TYR A 382 -21.43 -10.44 -17.79
C TYR A 382 -22.08 -9.09 -17.54
N GLN A 383 -21.73 -8.09 -18.35
CA GLN A 383 -22.28 -6.73 -18.24
C GLN A 383 -23.13 -6.39 -19.45
N ALA A 384 -24.25 -5.72 -19.18
CA ALA A 384 -25.20 -5.25 -20.19
C ALA A 384 -24.85 -3.81 -20.64
N TYR A 385 -24.98 -3.58 -21.94
CA TYR A 385 -24.80 -2.30 -22.61
C TYR A 385 -26.10 -1.96 -23.32
N VAL A 386 -26.64 -0.78 -23.00
CA VAL A 386 -27.87 -0.22 -23.56
C VAL A 386 -27.78 1.30 -23.50
N GLU A 387 -28.37 1.96 -24.49
CA GLU A 387 -28.53 3.42 -24.46
C GLU A 387 -29.58 3.79 -23.42
N ARG A 388 -29.22 4.70 -22.51
CA ARG A 388 -30.06 5.07 -21.37
C ARG A 388 -30.72 6.42 -21.62
N ALA A 389 -32.03 6.50 -21.38
CA ALA A 389 -32.80 7.72 -21.48
C ALA A 389 -33.01 8.35 -20.09
N TYR A 390 -32.84 9.67 -19.99
CA TYR A 390 -32.96 10.42 -18.72
C TYR A 390 -34.32 10.23 -18.06
N GLY A 391 -34.32 10.03 -16.75
CA GLY A 391 -35.52 9.86 -15.93
C GLY A 391 -36.33 8.58 -16.21
N THR A 392 -35.81 7.67 -17.03
CA THR A 392 -36.53 6.46 -17.45
C THR A 392 -36.33 5.31 -16.45
N VAL A 393 -37.38 4.51 -16.26
CA VAL A 393 -37.34 3.32 -15.41
C VAL A 393 -37.19 2.08 -16.27
N TYR A 394 -36.15 1.31 -15.97
CA TYR A 394 -35.80 0.06 -16.61
C TYR A 394 -36.16 -1.11 -15.70
N GLN A 395 -36.89 -2.08 -16.24
CA GLN A 395 -37.17 -3.35 -15.58
C GLN A 395 -36.47 -4.46 -16.35
N VAL A 396 -35.73 -5.31 -15.64
CA VAL A 396 -34.95 -6.39 -16.23
C VAL A 396 -35.34 -7.70 -15.56
N GLU A 397 -35.55 -8.73 -16.36
CA GLU A 397 -35.77 -10.10 -15.89
C GLU A 397 -34.75 -11.03 -16.56
N VAL A 398 -33.99 -11.73 -15.73
CA VAL A 398 -33.05 -12.78 -16.14
C VAL A 398 -33.68 -14.12 -15.76
N LEU A 399 -34.20 -14.83 -16.74
CA LEU A 399 -34.95 -16.06 -16.52
C LEU A 399 -34.03 -17.24 -16.15
N PRO A 400 -34.59 -18.35 -15.62
CA PRO A 400 -33.82 -19.56 -15.32
C PRO A 400 -33.01 -20.05 -16.52
N ASN A 401 -31.82 -20.58 -16.23
CA ASN A 401 -30.82 -21.04 -17.19
C ASN A 401 -30.20 -19.97 -18.10
N ALA A 402 -30.39 -18.67 -17.81
CA ALA A 402 -29.68 -17.61 -18.53
C ALA A 402 -28.15 -17.67 -18.37
N ALA A 403 -27.64 -18.22 -17.26
CA ALA A 403 -26.21 -18.42 -17.05
C ALA A 403 -25.93 -19.64 -16.17
N GLY A 404 -24.73 -20.20 -16.31
CA GLY A 404 -24.29 -21.35 -15.51
C GLY A 404 -22.80 -21.38 -15.21
N THR A 405 -22.43 -22.05 -14.12
CA THR A 405 -21.06 -22.32 -13.68
C THR A 405 -20.75 -23.82 -13.80
N VAL A 406 -19.59 -24.26 -13.33
CA VAL A 406 -19.26 -25.69 -13.21
C VAL A 406 -20.15 -26.43 -12.20
N ARG A 407 -20.84 -25.72 -11.31
CA ARG A 407 -21.59 -26.29 -10.18
C ARG A 407 -23.10 -26.27 -10.41
N ASP A 408 -23.62 -25.17 -10.93
CA ASP A 408 -25.05 -24.95 -11.12
C ASP A 408 -25.35 -23.87 -12.16
N SER A 409 -26.63 -23.74 -12.52
CA SER A 409 -27.19 -22.65 -13.31
C SER A 409 -28.18 -21.82 -12.48
N ILE A 410 -28.50 -20.62 -12.99
CA ILE A 410 -29.60 -19.80 -12.46
C ILE A 410 -30.89 -20.64 -12.43
N GLN A 411 -31.41 -20.93 -11.24
CA GLN A 411 -32.64 -21.72 -11.05
C GLN A 411 -33.90 -20.84 -11.00
N ASP A 412 -33.79 -19.68 -10.37
CA ASP A 412 -34.91 -18.75 -10.16
C ASP A 412 -34.65 -17.44 -10.92
N THR A 413 -35.73 -16.79 -11.38
CA THR A 413 -35.66 -15.52 -12.09
C THR A 413 -34.99 -14.44 -11.22
N LEU A 414 -33.99 -13.74 -11.78
CA LEU A 414 -33.41 -12.56 -11.15
C LEU A 414 -34.06 -11.31 -11.76
N THR A 415 -34.47 -10.38 -10.92
CA THR A 415 -35.13 -9.15 -11.36
C THR A 415 -34.32 -7.92 -10.99
N ALA A 416 -34.30 -6.90 -11.85
CA ALA A 416 -33.81 -5.58 -11.50
C ALA A 416 -34.80 -4.48 -11.87
N THR A 417 -34.89 -3.44 -11.03
CA THR A 417 -35.66 -2.21 -11.31
C THR A 417 -34.78 -0.99 -11.10
N LEU A 418 -34.42 -0.35 -12.19
CA LEU A 418 -33.36 0.64 -12.26
C LEU A 418 -33.89 1.95 -12.82
N THR A 419 -33.60 3.06 -12.16
CA THR A 419 -34.01 4.39 -12.63
C THR A 419 -32.79 5.17 -13.08
N TYR A 420 -32.72 5.54 -14.35
CA TYR A 420 -31.67 6.43 -14.83
C TYR A 420 -31.97 7.87 -14.39
N PRO A 421 -31.03 8.62 -13.78
CA PRO A 421 -31.26 9.97 -13.29
C PRO A 421 -31.79 10.93 -14.35
N ARG A 422 -32.45 12.01 -13.89
CA ARG A 422 -32.77 13.13 -14.79
C ARG A 422 -31.54 14.00 -15.03
N VAL A 423 -31.55 14.78 -16.11
CA VAL A 423 -30.44 15.68 -16.45
C VAL A 423 -30.17 16.69 -15.34
N ASP A 424 -31.22 17.21 -14.69
CA ASP A 424 -31.11 18.17 -13.57
C ASP A 424 -30.66 17.55 -12.25
N GLU A 425 -30.56 16.22 -12.17
CA GLU A 425 -30.00 15.49 -11.02
C GLU A 425 -28.50 15.22 -11.20
N LEU A 426 -27.94 15.50 -12.38
CA LEU A 426 -26.56 15.19 -12.75
C LEU A 426 -25.72 16.48 -12.90
N GLY A 427 -24.41 16.36 -12.75
CA GLY A 427 -23.45 17.45 -12.92
C GLY A 427 -22.49 17.20 -14.08
N ILE A 428 -21.72 18.25 -14.42
CA ILE A 428 -20.68 18.22 -15.44
C ILE A 428 -19.37 18.66 -14.83
N LEU A 429 -18.29 17.93 -15.11
CA LEU A 429 -16.93 18.32 -14.77
C LEU A 429 -16.15 18.62 -16.06
N ILE A 430 -15.65 19.84 -16.17
CA ILE A 430 -14.80 20.31 -17.27
C ILE A 430 -13.39 20.45 -16.71
N VAL A 431 -12.48 19.61 -17.20
CA VAL A 431 -11.07 19.61 -16.81
C VAL A 431 -10.27 20.32 -17.87
N GLN A 432 -9.43 21.27 -17.45
CA GLN A 432 -8.56 22.05 -18.32
C GLN A 432 -7.12 21.87 -17.85
N TRP A 433 -6.16 21.76 -18.76
CA TRP A 433 -4.74 21.76 -18.41
C TRP A 433 -3.91 22.33 -19.55
N THR A 434 -2.71 22.79 -19.22
CA THR A 434 -1.72 23.24 -20.20
C THR A 434 -0.60 22.23 -20.26
N THR A 435 -0.23 21.80 -21.47
CA THR A 435 0.85 20.83 -21.68
C THR A 435 1.67 21.16 -22.92
N SER A 436 2.94 20.74 -22.90
CA SER A 436 3.89 20.77 -24.02
C SER A 436 4.73 19.48 -24.00
N SER A 437 4.07 18.31 -23.96
CA SER A 437 4.75 17.01 -23.86
C SER A 437 4.71 16.27 -25.18
N SER A 438 5.83 15.61 -25.51
CA SER A 438 5.94 14.66 -26.61
C SER A 438 5.25 13.31 -26.34
N HIS A 439 4.65 13.13 -25.16
CA HIS A 439 3.99 11.90 -24.75
C HIS A 439 2.47 12.10 -24.63
N PRO A 440 1.66 11.07 -24.96
CA PRO A 440 0.25 11.04 -24.63
C PRO A 440 -0.03 11.16 -23.14
N TYR A 441 -1.24 11.56 -22.81
CA TYR A 441 -1.74 11.60 -21.45
C TYR A 441 -2.97 10.72 -21.26
N ILE A 442 -3.10 10.14 -20.07
CA ILE A 442 -4.28 9.42 -19.63
C ILE A 442 -4.91 10.20 -18.48
N LEU A 443 -6.13 10.70 -18.69
CA LEU A 443 -6.95 11.35 -17.69
C LEU A 443 -7.94 10.36 -17.09
N ASP A 444 -7.73 10.01 -15.84
CA ASP A 444 -8.59 9.16 -15.02
C ASP A 444 -9.47 10.03 -14.11
N LEU A 445 -10.78 9.78 -14.15
CA LEU A 445 -11.74 10.24 -13.15
C LEU A 445 -11.89 9.16 -12.09
N LEU A 446 -11.62 9.51 -10.84
CA LEU A 446 -11.67 8.62 -9.70
C LEU A 446 -12.80 8.99 -8.75
N SER A 447 -13.39 8.00 -8.08
CA SER A 447 -14.29 8.21 -6.95
C SER A 447 -13.54 8.74 -5.72
N GLU A 448 -14.27 9.18 -4.69
CA GLU A 448 -13.70 9.53 -3.36
C GLU A 448 -12.83 8.40 -2.76
N LYS A 449 -13.18 7.14 -3.07
CA LYS A 449 -12.44 5.94 -2.63
C LYS A 449 -11.22 5.60 -3.51
N ASN A 450 -10.91 6.45 -4.51
CA ASN A 450 -9.89 6.24 -5.55
C ASN A 450 -10.18 5.07 -6.51
N GLU A 451 -11.45 4.72 -6.72
CA GLU A 451 -11.85 3.73 -7.73
C GLU A 451 -11.94 4.41 -9.09
N LEU A 452 -11.43 3.77 -10.15
CA LEU A 452 -11.50 4.31 -11.50
C LEU A 452 -12.94 4.29 -12.02
N LEU A 453 -13.50 5.45 -12.33
CA LEU A 453 -14.85 5.61 -12.87
C LEU A 453 -14.85 5.80 -14.39
N ALA A 454 -13.92 6.61 -14.90
CA ALA A 454 -13.76 6.84 -16.33
C ALA A 454 -12.31 7.14 -16.68
N ARG A 455 -11.93 6.78 -17.91
CA ARG A 455 -10.63 7.06 -18.51
C ARG A 455 -10.81 7.78 -19.84
N ARG A 456 -9.94 8.75 -20.11
CA ARG A 456 -9.81 9.44 -21.40
C ARG A 456 -8.33 9.48 -21.78
N THR A 457 -8.02 9.17 -23.03
CA THR A 457 -6.66 9.27 -23.57
C THR A 457 -6.56 10.50 -24.45
N HIS A 458 -5.50 11.28 -24.25
CA HIS A 458 -5.22 12.50 -24.99
C HIS A 458 -3.87 12.34 -25.71
N PRO A 459 -3.78 12.65 -27.01
CA PRO A 459 -2.54 12.50 -27.77
C PRO A 459 -1.46 13.47 -27.28
N ALA A 460 -0.21 13.20 -27.68
CA ALA A 460 0.91 14.10 -27.44
C ALA A 460 0.70 15.45 -28.14
N VAL A 461 1.10 16.53 -27.48
CA VAL A 461 1.03 17.90 -28.02
C VAL A 461 2.34 18.61 -27.70
N GLU A 462 3.18 18.81 -28.72
CA GLU A 462 4.53 19.38 -28.56
C GLU A 462 4.51 20.90 -28.30
N ALA A 463 3.55 21.63 -28.86
CA ALA A 463 3.38 23.05 -28.61
C ALA A 463 2.56 23.28 -27.34
N GLU A 464 2.94 24.28 -26.53
CA GLU A 464 2.19 24.65 -25.33
C GLU A 464 0.74 24.99 -25.69
N THR A 465 -0.18 24.08 -25.34
CA THR A 465 -1.59 24.13 -25.73
C THR A 465 -2.46 23.90 -24.50
N LYS A 466 -3.57 24.62 -24.44
CA LYS A 466 -4.62 24.41 -23.45
C LYS A 466 -5.58 23.32 -23.94
N GLU A 467 -5.56 22.20 -23.26
CA GLU A 467 -6.44 21.05 -23.52
C GLU A 467 -7.68 21.10 -22.61
N ILE A 468 -8.78 20.53 -23.08
CA ILE A 468 -10.05 20.45 -22.35
C ILE A 468 -10.64 19.05 -22.48
N SER A 469 -11.09 18.48 -21.38
CA SER A 469 -11.82 17.22 -21.32
C SER A 469 -13.07 17.36 -20.46
N THR A 470 -14.19 16.80 -20.92
CA THR A 470 -15.48 16.93 -20.22
C THR A 470 -16.00 15.56 -19.80
N PHE A 471 -16.31 15.43 -18.51
CA PHE A 471 -17.08 14.35 -17.96
C PHE A 471 -18.52 14.83 -17.73
N ARG A 472 -19.46 14.25 -18.49
CA ARG A 472 -20.89 14.54 -18.38
C ARG A 472 -21.57 13.48 -17.51
N ASP A 473 -22.80 13.80 -17.10
CA ASP A 473 -23.70 12.87 -16.44
C ASP A 473 -23.11 12.32 -15.12
N LEU A 474 -22.41 13.18 -14.39
CA LEU A 474 -21.82 12.80 -13.11
C LEU A 474 -22.89 12.81 -12.01
N PRO A 475 -23.04 11.74 -11.23
CA PRO A 475 -23.84 11.82 -10.01
C PRO A 475 -23.22 12.85 -9.06
N PRO A 476 -24.03 13.60 -8.29
CA PRO A 476 -23.51 14.53 -7.30
C PRO A 476 -22.63 13.81 -6.28
N GLY A 477 -21.45 14.33 -6.02
CA GLY A 477 -20.48 13.65 -5.18
C GLY A 477 -19.08 14.22 -5.26
N GLN A 478 -18.17 13.51 -4.59
CA GLN A 478 -16.76 13.86 -4.49
C GLN A 478 -15.94 12.99 -5.45
N PHE A 479 -15.13 13.66 -6.28
CA PHE A 479 -14.29 13.04 -7.29
C PHE A 479 -12.83 13.49 -7.15
N ARG A 480 -11.91 12.69 -7.69
CA ARG A 480 -10.50 13.08 -7.84
C ARG A 480 -10.07 12.85 -9.26
N LEU A 481 -9.14 13.67 -9.73
CA LEU A 481 -8.53 13.48 -11.04
C LEU A 481 -7.13 12.90 -10.87
N ARG A 482 -6.76 12.04 -11.82
CA ARG A 482 -5.41 11.55 -11.99
C ARG A 482 -5.01 11.67 -13.46
N MET A 483 -3.91 12.36 -13.73
CA MET A 483 -3.30 12.45 -15.04
C MET A 483 -2.01 11.63 -15.06
N ILE A 484 -1.85 10.76 -16.05
CA ILE A 484 -0.64 9.95 -16.26
C ILE A 484 0.01 10.40 -17.57
N GLU A 485 1.31 10.69 -17.55
CA GLU A 485 2.12 10.86 -18.77
C GLU A 485 2.51 9.46 -19.28
N ASP A 486 1.81 8.97 -20.30
CA ASP A 486 1.97 7.64 -20.89
C ASP A 486 3.14 7.66 -21.89
N ARG A 487 4.34 7.38 -21.38
CA ARG A 487 5.60 7.53 -22.12
C ARG A 487 5.82 6.40 -23.11
N ASN A 488 5.28 5.23 -22.83
CA ASN A 488 5.41 4.05 -23.69
C ASN A 488 4.19 3.82 -24.61
N GLN A 489 3.15 4.66 -24.48
CA GLN A 489 1.94 4.69 -25.31
C GLN A 489 1.09 3.42 -25.23
N ASN A 490 1.08 2.74 -24.08
CA ASN A 490 0.35 1.48 -23.92
C ASN A 490 -1.04 1.66 -23.29
N GLY A 491 -1.45 2.89 -22.96
CA GLY A 491 -2.76 3.20 -22.41
C GLY A 491 -2.96 2.80 -20.95
N ARG A 492 -1.90 2.48 -20.22
CA ARG A 492 -1.88 2.23 -18.77
C ARG A 492 -0.72 2.98 -18.12
N TRP A 493 -0.66 2.94 -16.78
CA TRP A 493 0.51 3.42 -16.05
C TRP A 493 1.49 2.28 -15.88
N ASP A 494 2.77 2.52 -16.13
CA ASP A 494 3.83 1.57 -15.83
C ASP A 494 4.75 2.05 -14.69
N PRO A 495 5.11 1.13 -13.75
CA PRO A 495 6.13 1.40 -12.77
C PRO A 495 7.50 1.55 -13.44
N GLY A 496 8.48 2.02 -12.68
CA GLY A 496 9.86 2.04 -13.18
C GLY A 496 10.48 0.64 -13.21
N ASP A 497 11.61 0.56 -13.88
CA ASP A 497 12.50 -0.60 -13.92
C ASP A 497 13.88 -0.17 -13.42
N TYR A 498 14.30 -0.81 -12.33
CA TYR A 498 15.54 -0.47 -11.66
C TYR A 498 16.77 -0.91 -12.48
N TRP A 499 16.72 -2.07 -13.12
CA TRP A 499 17.88 -2.62 -13.81
C TRP A 499 18.12 -1.94 -15.15
N THR A 500 17.05 -1.54 -15.85
CA THR A 500 17.15 -0.78 -17.10
C THR A 500 17.20 0.73 -16.85
N GLN A 501 17.14 1.17 -15.60
CA GLN A 501 17.17 2.58 -15.19
C GLN A 501 16.02 3.41 -15.80
N VAL A 502 14.86 2.78 -15.99
CA VAL A 502 13.66 3.45 -16.50
C VAL A 502 12.84 3.93 -15.30
N PHE A 503 12.56 5.22 -15.23
CA PHE A 503 11.70 5.76 -14.17
C PHE A 503 10.23 5.47 -14.44
N SER A 504 9.46 5.33 -13.36
CA SER A 504 8.00 5.23 -13.44
C SER A 504 7.40 6.40 -14.20
N GLU A 505 6.29 6.14 -14.87
CA GLU A 505 5.53 7.20 -15.52
C GLU A 505 5.02 8.21 -14.51
N ARG A 506 4.98 9.48 -14.94
CA ARG A 506 4.61 10.59 -14.07
C ARG A 506 3.11 10.58 -13.85
N VAL A 507 2.71 10.77 -12.59
CA VAL A 507 1.32 10.85 -12.17
C VAL A 507 1.08 12.17 -11.46
N PHE A 508 0.04 12.88 -11.89
CA PHE A 508 -0.43 14.13 -11.32
C PHE A 508 -1.83 13.91 -10.77
N TYR A 509 -2.10 14.41 -9.56
CA TYR A 509 -3.42 14.33 -8.95
C TYR A 509 -4.01 15.73 -8.83
N SER A 510 -5.34 15.84 -8.80
CA SER A 510 -5.98 17.07 -8.34
C SER A 510 -5.54 17.40 -6.91
N GLU A 511 -5.21 18.67 -6.65
CA GLU A 511 -4.73 19.14 -5.35
C GLU A 511 -5.77 18.94 -4.25
N THR A 512 -7.05 19.05 -4.63
CA THR A 512 -8.20 18.87 -3.75
C THR A 512 -9.18 17.87 -4.36
N THR A 513 -10.10 17.38 -3.52
CA THR A 513 -11.27 16.64 -3.98
C THR A 513 -12.25 17.61 -4.64
N LEU A 514 -12.84 17.19 -5.76
CA LEU A 514 -13.75 17.98 -6.58
C LEU A 514 -15.19 17.62 -6.21
N GLU A 515 -15.93 18.58 -5.66
CA GLU A 515 -17.35 18.42 -5.31
C GLU A 515 -18.22 18.80 -6.51
N VAL A 516 -18.77 17.80 -7.21
CA VAL A 516 -19.72 18.02 -8.31
C VAL A 516 -21.14 18.00 -7.74
N ARG A 517 -21.95 18.99 -8.14
CA ARG A 517 -23.34 19.15 -7.71
C ARG A 517 -24.31 18.92 -8.86
N ALA A 518 -25.53 18.50 -8.52
CA ALA A 518 -26.63 18.35 -9.49
C ALA A 518 -26.92 19.68 -10.18
N ASN A 519 -27.13 19.64 -11.50
CA ASN A 519 -27.43 20.80 -12.35
C ASN A 519 -26.36 21.90 -12.33
N TRP A 520 -25.09 21.55 -12.07
CA TRP A 520 -23.97 22.47 -12.07
C TRP A 520 -22.86 22.00 -13.00
N GLU A 521 -22.15 22.98 -13.58
CA GLU A 521 -20.91 22.78 -14.30
C GLU A 521 -19.76 23.21 -13.40
N LEU A 522 -18.83 22.29 -13.15
CA LEU A 522 -17.60 22.55 -12.42
C LEU A 522 -16.43 22.63 -13.41
N GLU A 523 -15.78 23.79 -13.48
CA GLU A 523 -14.52 23.94 -14.19
C GLU A 523 -13.34 23.76 -13.23
N TYR A 524 -12.37 22.94 -13.61
CA TYR A 524 -11.16 22.70 -12.84
C TYR A 524 -9.91 22.76 -13.73
N GLU A 525 -8.93 23.55 -13.30
CA GLU A 525 -7.62 23.62 -13.95
C GLU A 525 -6.64 22.68 -13.24
N LEU A 526 -6.21 21.63 -13.95
CA LEU A 526 -5.26 20.65 -13.43
C LEU A 526 -3.82 21.11 -13.72
N ASN A 527 -3.05 21.28 -12.65
CA ASN A 527 -1.65 21.67 -12.73
C ASN A 527 -0.76 20.45 -13.02
N LEU A 528 0.00 20.50 -14.11
CA LEU A 528 0.94 19.45 -14.52
C LEU A 528 2.40 19.76 -14.14
N LYS A 529 2.64 20.75 -13.29
CA LYS A 529 3.99 21.00 -12.76
C LYS A 529 4.34 19.97 -11.69
N LEU A 530 5.50 19.34 -11.83
CA LEU A 530 6.10 18.61 -10.73
C LEU A 530 6.67 19.63 -9.74
N GLU A 531 6.41 19.43 -8.45
CA GLU A 531 7.25 20.04 -7.41
C GLU A 531 8.68 19.53 -7.65
N GLU A 532 9.59 20.46 -7.97
CA GLU A 532 11.02 20.19 -8.24
C GLU A 532 11.75 19.68 -7.00
#